data_AF-A0A9X4HQN8-F1
#
_entry.id   AF-A0A9X4HQN8-F1
#
_cell.length_a   1.000
_cell.length_b   1.000
_cell.length_c   1.000
_cell.angle_alpha   90.00
_cell.angle_beta   90.00
_cell.angle_gamma   90.00
#
_symmetry.space_group_name_H-M   'P 1'
#
loop_
_entity.id
_entity.type
_entity.pdbx_description
1 polymer ?
#
loop_
_entity_poly.entity_id
_entity_poly.type
_entity_poly.pdbx_seq_one_letter_code
_entity_poly.pdbx_strand_id
1 'polypeptide(L)'
;MASFSATGPSQGNEVVGVTWHQLKTATGGNFSCSVRLNRAQAERKAMNNNPASQTSFAPSATPRQVAGLLASATLMVLASGVAPHDRADWWLENVLPLALLLTLAATSRYWRFSWHAYLAIVVMLAVHELGAHFTYAKVPYDAWLRALTDHSLNTWMGWQRNQFDRLVHLSYGLLFVLPIKELLQRQALLRGGWLALCTVSFVLATSALYELLEWIGGQYLGDDRAQAFLATQQDPWDAQKDMALALLGALFTLLIQWFGSRKLWGRRVVCVEDRHG
;
A
#
# COMPACT_ATOMS: atom_id res chain seq x y z
N MET A 1 60.00 -41.38 -25.45
CA MET A 1 59.42 -41.80 -24.15
C MET A 1 57.96 -42.12 -24.44
N ALA A 2 57.56 -43.40 -24.51
CA ALA A 2 57.19 -44.26 -23.35
C ALA A 2 55.82 -43.84 -22.77
N SER A 3 54.77 -44.66 -22.61
CA SER A 3 54.58 -46.11 -22.84
C SER A 3 53.08 -46.50 -22.98
N PHE A 4 52.84 -47.76 -23.35
CA PHE A 4 51.60 -48.57 -23.41
C PHE A 4 50.43 -48.32 -22.40
N SER A 5 49.22 -48.66 -22.90
CA SER A 5 48.10 -49.41 -22.23
C SER A 5 47.12 -48.68 -21.26
N ALA A 6 45.82 -49.02 -21.11
CA ALA A 6 44.77 -49.62 -21.99
C ALA A 6 43.37 -49.65 -21.27
N THR A 7 42.33 -50.20 -21.95
CA THR A 7 41.03 -50.71 -21.45
C THR A 7 39.88 -49.74 -21.12
N GLY A 8 38.63 -50.18 -21.39
CA GLY A 8 37.39 -49.74 -20.70
C GLY A 8 36.39 -48.90 -21.51
N PRO A 9 35.10 -49.30 -21.66
CA PRO A 9 34.10 -48.56 -22.43
C PRO A 9 33.11 -47.75 -21.56
N SER A 10 32.60 -46.63 -22.09
CA SER A 10 31.28 -46.12 -21.69
C SER A 10 30.61 -45.26 -22.77
N GLN A 11 29.37 -45.65 -23.03
CA GLN A 11 28.30 -45.11 -23.88
C GLN A 11 28.30 -43.60 -24.19
N GLY A 12 27.90 -43.26 -25.42
CA GLY A 12 27.74 -41.87 -25.86
C GLY A 12 26.43 -41.23 -25.36
N ASN A 13 26.50 -39.94 -25.02
CA ASN A 13 25.33 -39.10 -24.77
C ASN A 13 24.74 -38.63 -26.11
N GLU A 14 23.84 -39.41 -26.69
CA GLU A 14 23.01 -38.97 -27.80
C GLU A 14 21.86 -38.09 -27.25
N VAL A 15 21.88 -36.79 -27.56
CA VAL A 15 20.83 -35.86 -27.15
C VAL A 15 19.59 -36.09 -28.02
N VAL A 16 18.70 -36.97 -27.56
CA VAL A 16 17.42 -37.25 -28.25
C VAL A 16 16.51 -36.04 -28.14
N GLY A 17 16.59 -35.16 -29.14
CA GLY A 17 15.68 -34.03 -29.34
C GLY A 17 14.29 -34.53 -29.74
N VAL A 18 13.41 -34.77 -28.77
CA VAL A 18 12.01 -35.15 -29.04
C VAL A 18 11.28 -33.96 -29.66
N THR A 19 11.09 -34.01 -30.97
CA THR A 19 10.27 -33.03 -31.69
C THR A 19 8.79 -33.25 -31.39
N TRP A 20 8.03 -32.16 -31.27
CA TRP A 20 6.63 -32.12 -30.84
C TRP A 20 5.63 -32.93 -31.69
N HIS A 21 6.07 -33.54 -32.79
CA HIS A 21 5.21 -34.26 -33.72
C HIS A 21 5.01 -35.75 -33.39
N GLN A 22 5.83 -36.35 -32.51
CA GLN A 22 5.74 -37.79 -32.17
C GLN A 22 4.92 -38.13 -30.93
N LEU A 23 4.39 -37.15 -30.19
CA LEU A 23 3.56 -37.37 -28.99
C LEU A 23 2.05 -37.32 -29.25
N LYS A 24 1.60 -37.64 -30.47
CA LYS A 24 0.18 -37.52 -30.91
C LYS A 24 -0.52 -38.83 -31.29
N THR A 25 0.11 -39.99 -31.13
CA THR A 25 -0.42 -41.29 -31.58
C THR A 25 -0.51 -42.36 -30.49
N ALA A 26 -0.57 -41.97 -29.21
CA ALA A 26 -0.93 -42.86 -28.11
C ALA A 26 -1.88 -42.15 -27.13
N THR A 27 -2.95 -42.83 -26.74
CA THR A 27 -4.07 -42.35 -25.90
C THR A 27 -4.97 -41.28 -26.55
N GLY A 28 -6.12 -41.72 -27.08
CA GLY A 28 -7.23 -40.82 -27.36
C GLY A 28 -7.93 -40.43 -26.06
N GLY A 29 -7.89 -39.15 -25.70
CA GLY A 29 -8.54 -38.62 -24.50
C GLY A 29 -8.54 -37.09 -24.48
N ASN A 30 -9.64 -36.50 -24.02
CA ASN A 30 -9.82 -35.03 -23.97
C ASN A 30 -8.88 -34.37 -22.94
N PHE A 31 -7.67 -34.00 -23.37
CA PHE A 31 -6.79 -33.14 -22.59
C PHE A 31 -7.14 -31.66 -22.78
N SER A 32 -8.14 -31.21 -22.04
CA SER A 32 -8.43 -29.78 -21.85
C SER A 32 -8.56 -29.45 -20.36
N CYS A 33 -8.17 -28.22 -20.00
CA CYS A 33 -8.16 -27.65 -18.64
C CYS A 33 -7.16 -28.22 -17.60
N SER A 34 -7.05 -29.54 -17.38
CA SER A 34 -6.32 -30.10 -16.21
C SER A 34 -4.81 -29.81 -16.15
N VAL A 35 -4.09 -29.91 -17.28
CA VAL A 35 -2.62 -29.79 -17.30
C VAL A 35 -2.12 -28.37 -17.03
N ARG A 36 -2.87 -27.33 -17.43
CA ARG A 36 -2.49 -25.93 -17.14
C ARG A 36 -2.58 -25.62 -15.65
N LEU A 37 -3.56 -26.18 -14.93
CA LEU A 37 -3.68 -26.05 -13.48
C LEU A 37 -2.49 -26.69 -12.77
N ASN A 38 -2.13 -27.93 -13.15
CA ASN A 38 -0.97 -28.62 -12.58
C ASN A 38 0.34 -27.87 -12.82
N ARG A 39 0.55 -27.28 -14.01
CA ARG A 39 1.73 -26.47 -14.29
C ARG A 39 1.76 -25.19 -13.45
N ALA A 40 0.67 -24.43 -13.38
CA ALA A 40 0.60 -23.22 -12.56
C ALA A 40 0.74 -23.50 -11.05
N GLN A 41 0.24 -24.65 -10.58
CA GLN A 41 0.43 -25.12 -9.21
C GLN A 41 1.87 -25.56 -8.95
N ALA A 42 2.51 -26.27 -9.90
CA ALA A 42 3.92 -26.66 -9.80
C ALA A 42 4.86 -25.46 -9.82
N GLU A 43 4.62 -24.48 -10.70
CA GLU A 43 5.37 -23.22 -10.76
C GLU A 43 5.18 -22.41 -9.45
N ARG A 44 3.96 -22.31 -8.91
CA ARG A 44 3.72 -21.73 -7.57
C ARG A 44 4.45 -22.49 -6.45
N LYS A 45 4.47 -23.83 -6.50
CA LYS A 45 5.13 -24.67 -5.49
C LYS A 45 6.65 -24.54 -5.55
N ALA A 46 7.23 -24.50 -6.75
CA ALA A 46 8.65 -24.22 -6.98
C ALA A 46 9.03 -22.80 -6.53
N MET A 47 8.18 -21.80 -6.81
CA MET A 47 8.37 -20.42 -6.33
C MET A 47 8.28 -20.30 -4.80
N ASN A 48 7.54 -21.18 -4.10
CA ASN A 48 7.48 -21.21 -2.63
C ASN A 48 8.70 -21.89 -1.99
N ASN A 49 9.31 -22.84 -2.69
CA ASN A 49 10.41 -23.67 -2.17
C ASN A 49 11.80 -23.00 -2.31
N ASN A 50 11.92 -21.85 -2.99
CA ASN A 50 13.18 -21.12 -3.05
C ASN A 50 13.37 -20.26 -1.78
N PRO A 51 14.39 -20.50 -0.93
CA PRO A 51 14.57 -19.73 0.31
C PRO A 51 14.81 -18.23 0.05
N ALA A 52 15.33 -17.84 -1.13
CA ALA A 52 15.51 -16.44 -1.51
C ALA A 52 14.21 -15.73 -1.93
N SER A 53 13.10 -16.46 -2.12
CA SER A 53 11.81 -15.90 -2.56
C SER A 53 10.79 -15.74 -1.42
N GLN A 54 11.10 -16.24 -0.22
CA GLN A 54 10.22 -16.22 0.95
C GLN A 54 10.18 -14.84 1.62
N THR A 55 9.67 -13.84 0.90
CA THR A 55 9.09 -12.66 1.55
C THR A 55 7.86 -13.12 2.33
N SER A 56 8.03 -13.40 3.63
CA SER A 56 6.92 -13.79 4.51
C SER A 56 5.87 -12.68 4.53
N PHE A 57 4.74 -12.89 3.85
CA PHE A 57 3.61 -11.98 3.90
C PHE A 57 3.13 -11.86 5.35
N ALA A 58 2.83 -10.64 5.81
CA ALA A 58 2.21 -10.44 7.11
C ALA A 58 0.88 -11.23 7.18
N PRO A 59 0.52 -11.87 8.30
CA PRO A 59 -0.73 -12.61 8.38
C PRO A 59 -1.93 -11.66 8.21
N SER A 60 -2.94 -12.10 7.45
CA SER A 60 -4.17 -11.33 7.21
C SER A 60 -4.99 -11.20 8.50
N ALA A 61 -5.44 -9.98 8.85
CA ALA A 61 -6.14 -9.69 10.09
C ALA A 61 -7.41 -10.55 10.25
N THR A 62 -7.62 -11.16 11.41
CA THR A 62 -8.76 -12.06 11.66
C THR A 62 -10.11 -11.37 11.43
N PRO A 63 -11.20 -12.10 11.10
CA PRO A 63 -12.52 -11.48 10.88
C PRO A 63 -12.99 -10.59 12.04
N ARG A 64 -12.68 -10.95 13.30
CA ARG A 64 -12.97 -10.12 14.48
C ARG A 64 -12.18 -8.81 14.49
N GLN A 65 -10.90 -8.85 14.13
CA GLN A 65 -10.07 -7.64 14.00
C GLN A 65 -10.56 -6.73 12.87
N VAL A 66 -10.92 -7.30 11.71
CA VAL A 66 -11.47 -6.51 10.60
C VAL A 66 -12.80 -5.86 10.98
N ALA A 67 -13.71 -6.61 11.59
CA ALA A 67 -14.98 -6.07 12.07
C ALA A 67 -14.77 -4.93 13.09
N GLY A 68 -13.86 -5.10 14.06
CA GLY A 68 -13.53 -4.07 15.04
C GLY A 68 -12.94 -2.79 14.42
N LEU A 69 -11.99 -2.93 13.49
CA LEU A 69 -11.35 -1.78 12.83
C LEU A 69 -12.29 -1.04 11.87
N LEU A 70 -13.13 -1.77 11.11
CA LEU A 70 -14.14 -1.14 10.26
C LEU A 70 -15.25 -0.47 11.08
N ALA A 71 -15.67 -1.07 12.19
CA ALA A 71 -16.59 -0.45 13.12
C ALA A 71 -16.00 0.83 13.74
N SER A 72 -14.72 0.83 14.16
CA SER A 72 -14.09 2.04 14.70
C SER A 72 -13.99 3.16 13.67
N ALA A 73 -13.64 2.86 12.42
CA ALA A 73 -13.62 3.88 11.35
C ALA A 73 -15.02 4.40 11.01
N THR A 74 -16.03 3.52 10.96
CA THR A 74 -17.43 3.94 10.77
C THR A 74 -17.90 4.84 11.91
N LEU A 75 -17.53 4.54 13.16
CA LEU A 75 -17.84 5.39 14.31
C LEU A 75 -17.12 6.76 14.24
N MET A 76 -15.90 6.83 13.71
CA MET A 76 -15.19 8.10 13.49
C MET A 76 -15.94 8.98 12.47
N VAL A 77 -16.36 8.41 11.34
CA VAL A 77 -17.18 9.10 10.32
C VAL A 77 -18.52 9.57 10.90
N LEU A 78 -19.21 8.71 11.67
CA LEU A 78 -20.46 9.11 12.31
C LEU A 78 -20.26 10.21 13.37
N ALA A 79 -19.11 10.24 14.04
CA ALA A 79 -18.78 11.25 15.04
C ALA A 79 -18.40 12.60 14.41
N SER A 80 -17.64 12.63 13.31
CA SER A 80 -17.33 13.87 12.57
C SER A 80 -18.60 14.54 12.03
N GLY A 81 -19.60 13.76 11.64
CA GLY A 81 -20.93 14.23 11.22
C GLY A 81 -21.81 14.80 12.34
N VAL A 82 -21.40 14.77 13.61
CA VAL A 82 -22.11 15.43 14.71
C VAL A 82 -21.75 16.91 14.72
N ALA A 83 -22.63 17.72 14.11
CA ALA A 83 -22.46 19.17 13.98
C ALA A 83 -21.10 19.60 13.37
N PRO A 84 -20.75 19.14 12.15
CA PRO A 84 -19.57 19.61 11.45
C PRO A 84 -19.69 21.10 11.13
N HIS A 85 -18.56 21.76 10.93
CA HIS A 85 -18.47 23.18 10.64
C HIS A 85 -19.23 23.57 9.36
N ASP A 86 -19.12 22.77 8.31
CA ASP A 86 -19.96 22.85 7.12
C ASP A 86 -20.47 21.45 6.75
N ARG A 87 -21.78 21.32 6.49
CA ARG A 87 -22.43 20.03 6.20
C ARG A 87 -22.28 19.58 4.75
N ALA A 88 -22.13 20.50 3.80
CA ALA A 88 -21.93 20.18 2.40
C ALA A 88 -20.49 19.74 2.15
N ASP A 89 -19.55 20.46 2.76
CA ASP A 89 -18.12 20.13 2.83
C ASP A 89 -17.91 18.74 3.44
N TRP A 90 -18.44 18.50 4.65
CA TRP A 90 -18.36 17.20 5.32
C TRP A 90 -18.87 16.03 4.46
N TRP A 91 -19.96 16.22 3.71
CA TRP A 91 -20.48 15.19 2.81
C TRP A 91 -19.56 14.91 1.62
N LEU A 92 -18.99 15.97 1.03
CA LEU A 92 -18.09 15.88 -0.11
C LEU A 92 -16.78 15.16 0.27
N GLU A 93 -16.20 15.57 1.39
CA GLU A 93 -15.05 14.92 2.05
C GLU A 93 -15.29 13.43 2.34
N ASN A 94 -16.51 13.06 2.73
CA ASN A 94 -16.82 11.69 3.14
C ASN A 94 -17.19 10.73 2.00
N VAL A 95 -17.35 11.18 0.74
CA VAL A 95 -17.68 10.28 -0.39
C VAL A 95 -16.61 9.19 -0.56
N LEU A 96 -15.33 9.57 -0.53
CA LEU A 96 -14.22 8.63 -0.72
C LEU A 96 -13.96 7.74 0.52
N PRO A 97 -13.92 8.25 1.76
CA PRO A 97 -13.93 7.44 3.00
C PRO A 97 -15.04 6.38 3.03
N LEU A 98 -16.28 6.75 2.73
CA LEU A 98 -17.42 5.82 2.73
C LEU A 98 -17.27 4.75 1.63
N ALA A 99 -16.86 5.14 0.42
CA ALA A 99 -16.59 4.19 -0.66
C ALA A 99 -15.45 3.20 -0.32
N LEU A 100 -14.40 3.68 0.35
CA LEU A 100 -13.30 2.86 0.86
C LEU A 100 -13.79 1.85 1.91
N LEU A 101 -14.54 2.31 2.93
CA LEU A 101 -15.08 1.44 3.98
C LEU A 101 -16.02 0.37 3.43
N LEU A 102 -16.93 0.74 2.51
CA LEU A 102 -17.82 -0.20 1.81
C LEU A 102 -17.02 -1.24 1.00
N THR A 103 -15.98 -0.81 0.28
CA THR A 103 -15.10 -1.69 -0.49
C THR A 103 -14.36 -2.67 0.42
N LEU A 104 -13.79 -2.19 1.53
CA LEU A 104 -13.09 -3.03 2.51
C LEU A 104 -14.04 -4.04 3.18
N ALA A 105 -15.26 -3.62 3.53
CA ALA A 105 -16.28 -4.50 4.08
C ALA A 105 -16.69 -5.60 3.09
N ALA A 106 -17.05 -5.21 1.85
CA ALA A 106 -17.50 -6.13 0.81
C ALA A 106 -16.43 -7.16 0.38
N THR A 107 -15.15 -6.75 0.37
CA THR A 107 -14.02 -7.62 0.01
C THR A 107 -13.53 -8.51 1.16
N SER A 108 -13.71 -8.09 2.42
CA SER A 108 -13.18 -8.78 3.63
C SER A 108 -13.53 -10.28 3.75
N ARG A 109 -14.66 -10.72 3.17
CA ARG A 109 -15.07 -12.13 3.14
C ARG A 109 -14.24 -13.00 2.19
N TYR A 110 -13.61 -12.40 1.19
CA TYR A 110 -12.79 -13.08 0.18
C TYR A 110 -11.29 -12.84 0.40
N TRP A 111 -10.92 -11.62 0.76
CA TRP A 111 -9.53 -11.20 0.90
C TRP A 111 -9.42 -10.11 1.96
N ARG A 112 -8.38 -10.20 2.79
CA ARG A 112 -8.15 -9.32 3.94
C ARG A 112 -6.72 -8.82 3.94
N PHE A 113 -6.56 -7.53 4.17
CA PHE A 113 -5.29 -6.93 4.52
C PHE A 113 -4.75 -7.47 5.86
N SER A 114 -3.47 -7.23 6.15
CA SER A 114 -2.87 -7.45 7.45
C SER A 114 -3.42 -6.46 8.49
N TRP A 115 -3.24 -6.81 9.77
CA TRP A 115 -3.60 -5.93 10.90
C TRP A 115 -3.03 -4.52 10.75
N HIS A 116 -1.76 -4.41 10.37
CA HIS A 116 -1.06 -3.12 10.25
C HIS A 116 -1.57 -2.28 9.08
N ALA A 117 -1.95 -2.90 7.96
CA ALA A 117 -2.53 -2.19 6.83
C ALA A 117 -3.95 -1.68 7.13
N TYR A 118 -4.81 -2.46 7.80
CA TYR A 118 -6.09 -1.93 8.30
C TYR A 118 -5.89 -0.84 9.35
N LEU A 119 -4.96 -1.00 10.30
CA LEU A 119 -4.68 0.02 11.32
C LEU A 119 -4.19 1.33 10.68
N ALA A 120 -3.33 1.26 9.66
CA ALA A 120 -2.88 2.44 8.91
C ALA A 120 -4.04 3.16 8.21
N ILE A 121 -5.01 2.43 7.65
CA ILE A 121 -6.24 3.01 7.09
C ILE A 121 -7.07 3.69 8.18
N VAL A 122 -7.28 3.04 9.33
CA VAL A 122 -8.05 3.63 10.45
C VAL A 122 -7.38 4.88 11.01
N VAL A 123 -6.06 4.88 11.17
CA VAL A 123 -5.31 6.08 11.63
C VAL A 123 -5.40 7.19 10.61
N MET A 124 -5.30 6.89 9.31
CA MET A 124 -5.47 7.90 8.26
C MET A 124 -6.88 8.49 8.27
N LEU A 125 -7.91 7.65 8.38
CA LEU A 125 -9.30 8.11 8.51
C LEU A 125 -9.51 8.94 9.78
N ALA A 126 -8.85 8.63 10.90
CA ALA A 126 -8.94 9.47 12.10
C ALA A 126 -8.38 10.89 11.89
N VAL A 127 -7.35 11.06 11.04
CA VAL A 127 -6.83 12.39 10.65
C VAL A 127 -7.78 13.05 9.63
N HIS A 128 -8.27 12.30 8.63
CA HIS A 128 -9.25 12.76 7.64
C HIS A 128 -10.52 13.31 8.30
N GLU A 129 -11.14 12.52 9.18
CA GLU A 129 -12.40 12.88 9.85
C GLU A 129 -12.27 14.08 10.79
N LEU A 130 -11.06 14.35 11.31
CA LEU A 130 -10.80 15.58 12.05
C LEU A 130 -10.85 16.80 11.12
N GLY A 131 -10.29 16.69 9.91
CA GLY A 131 -10.39 17.70 8.86
C GLY A 131 -11.83 17.89 8.39
N ALA A 132 -12.53 16.79 8.04
CA ALA A 132 -13.91 16.83 7.56
C ALA A 132 -14.90 17.40 8.60
N HIS A 133 -14.65 17.20 9.90
CA HIS A 133 -15.47 17.82 10.95
C HIS A 133 -15.31 19.34 10.99
N PHE A 134 -14.09 19.87 10.86
CA PHE A 134 -13.82 21.31 11.01
C PHE A 134 -13.86 22.10 9.69
N THR A 135 -13.86 21.44 8.52
CA THR A 135 -13.23 21.92 7.28
C THR A 135 -11.72 22.03 7.42
N TYR A 136 -10.96 21.51 6.45
CA TYR A 136 -9.50 21.37 6.52
C TYR A 136 -8.78 22.68 6.85
N ALA A 137 -9.14 23.78 6.18
CA ALA A 137 -8.57 25.11 6.39
C ALA A 137 -8.83 25.70 7.80
N LYS A 138 -9.71 25.10 8.61
CA LYS A 138 -10.18 25.62 9.90
C LYS A 138 -9.82 24.72 11.09
N VAL A 139 -9.15 23.57 10.89
CA VAL A 139 -8.71 22.70 12.00
C VAL A 139 -7.80 23.51 12.95
N PRO A 140 -8.18 23.68 14.23
CA PRO A 140 -7.54 24.67 15.11
C PRO A 140 -6.28 24.14 15.82
N TYR A 141 -5.41 23.43 15.10
CA TYR A 141 -4.20 22.80 15.67
C TYR A 141 -3.28 23.80 16.38
N ASP A 142 -3.15 25.01 15.83
CA ASP A 142 -2.29 26.06 16.37
C ASP A 142 -2.87 26.65 17.67
N ALA A 143 -4.19 26.76 17.76
CA ALA A 143 -4.87 27.18 18.98
C ALA A 143 -4.77 26.11 20.08
N TRP A 144 -4.85 24.81 19.73
CA TRP A 144 -4.60 23.73 20.68
C TRP A 144 -3.16 23.73 21.20
N LEU A 145 -2.16 23.93 20.34
CA LEU A 145 -0.77 24.01 20.78
C LEU A 145 -0.52 25.20 21.72
N ARG A 146 -1.09 26.37 21.39
CA ARG A 146 -1.05 27.55 22.28
C ARG A 146 -1.70 27.25 23.63
N ALA A 147 -2.89 26.66 23.65
CA ALA A 147 -3.58 26.32 24.89
C ALA A 147 -2.84 25.29 25.77
N LEU A 148 -1.98 24.45 25.17
CA LEU A 148 -1.20 23.42 25.88
C LEU A 148 0.21 23.86 26.29
N THR A 149 0.78 24.86 25.61
CA THR A 149 2.22 25.18 25.72
C THR A 149 2.57 26.67 25.70
N ASP A 150 1.59 27.57 25.52
CA ASP A 150 1.75 29.00 25.19
C ASP A 150 2.52 29.31 23.89
N HIS A 151 2.82 28.29 23.07
CA HIS A 151 3.58 28.44 21.82
C HIS A 151 2.73 28.27 20.56
N SER A 152 3.16 28.95 19.50
CA SER A 152 2.50 29.04 18.19
C SER A 152 3.33 28.31 17.14
N LEU A 153 2.78 27.23 16.57
CA LEU A 153 3.44 26.49 15.50
C LEU A 153 3.53 27.34 14.23
N ASN A 154 2.46 28.07 13.92
CA ASN A 154 2.40 28.95 12.75
C ASN A 154 3.44 30.08 12.86
N THR A 155 3.64 30.65 14.06
CA THR A 155 4.66 31.71 14.25
C THR A 155 6.08 31.15 14.21
N TRP A 156 6.33 29.98 14.81
CA TRP A 156 7.64 29.32 14.74
C TRP A 156 8.05 28.95 13.32
N MET A 157 7.10 28.49 12.50
CA MET A 157 7.34 28.06 11.12
C MET A 157 7.16 29.19 10.09
N GLY A 158 6.75 30.40 10.50
CA GLY A 158 6.45 31.52 9.62
C GLY A 158 5.22 31.32 8.71
N TRP A 159 4.35 30.37 9.04
CA TRP A 159 3.19 30.00 8.21
C TRP A 159 2.07 31.04 8.27
N GLN A 160 1.61 31.46 7.09
CA GLN A 160 0.54 32.45 6.91
C GLN A 160 -0.85 31.82 6.70
N ARG A 161 -0.92 30.49 6.58
CA ARG A 161 -2.15 29.72 6.34
C ARG A 161 -2.16 28.43 7.15
N ASN A 162 -3.33 27.83 7.30
CA ASN A 162 -3.52 26.51 7.90
C ASN A 162 -2.80 25.43 7.06
N GLN A 163 -2.00 24.57 7.70
CA GLN A 163 -1.25 23.47 7.08
C GLN A 163 -1.87 22.08 7.35
N PHE A 164 -3.12 21.98 7.82
CA PHE A 164 -3.70 20.69 8.19
C PHE A 164 -3.80 19.74 6.98
N ASP A 165 -4.16 20.27 5.82
CA ASP A 165 -4.23 19.53 4.57
C ASP A 165 -2.87 18.89 4.19
N ARG A 166 -1.80 19.69 4.24
CA ARG A 166 -0.41 19.22 4.10
C ARG A 166 -0.03 18.12 5.09
N LEU A 167 -0.58 18.15 6.30
CA LEU A 167 -0.43 17.06 7.28
C LEU A 167 -1.22 15.81 6.88
N VAL A 168 -2.42 15.95 6.32
CA VAL A 168 -3.22 14.86 5.72
C VAL A 168 -2.43 14.22 4.57
N HIS A 169 -1.92 15.00 3.61
CA HIS A 169 -1.14 14.48 2.48
C HIS A 169 0.17 13.79 2.92
N LEU A 170 0.91 14.38 3.86
CA LEU A 170 2.07 13.71 4.46
C LEU A 170 1.68 12.39 5.15
N SER A 171 0.58 12.39 5.92
CA SER A 171 0.06 11.21 6.62
C SER A 171 -0.40 10.14 5.64
N TYR A 172 -1.02 10.52 4.53
CA TYR A 172 -1.42 9.62 3.45
C TYR A 172 -0.18 8.90 2.90
N GLY A 173 0.86 9.65 2.54
CA GLY A 173 2.14 9.07 2.12
C GLY A 173 2.73 8.11 3.15
N LEU A 174 2.75 8.50 4.43
CA LEU A 174 3.30 7.69 5.52
C LEU A 174 2.52 6.38 5.73
N LEU A 175 1.19 6.43 5.69
CA LEU A 175 0.31 5.34 6.12
C LEU A 175 -0.12 4.44 4.95
N PHE A 176 -0.58 5.01 3.83
CA PHE A 176 -1.14 4.24 2.70
C PHE A 176 -0.11 3.42 1.93
N VAL A 177 1.19 3.67 2.09
CA VAL A 177 2.24 2.75 1.64
C VAL A 177 2.01 1.33 2.15
N LEU A 178 1.48 1.13 3.36
CA LEU A 178 1.24 -0.22 3.90
C LEU A 178 0.18 -1.01 3.11
N PRO A 179 -1.09 -0.57 3.01
CA PRO A 179 -2.10 -1.27 2.21
C PRO A 179 -1.76 -1.30 0.71
N ILE A 180 -1.25 -0.22 0.11
CA ILE A 180 -0.91 -0.21 -1.33
C ILE A 180 0.18 -1.25 -1.64
N LYS A 181 1.26 -1.27 -0.86
CA LYS A 181 2.34 -2.24 -1.02
C LYS A 181 1.86 -3.66 -0.79
N GLU A 182 1.01 -3.89 0.21
CA GLU A 182 0.44 -5.21 0.48
C GLU A 182 -0.46 -5.70 -0.66
N LEU A 183 -1.29 -4.82 -1.23
CA LEU A 183 -2.12 -5.09 -2.40
C LEU A 183 -1.25 -5.48 -3.61
N LEU A 184 -0.27 -4.65 -3.96
CA LEU A 184 0.65 -4.88 -5.07
C LEU A 184 1.48 -6.15 -4.91
N GLN A 185 1.96 -6.45 -3.70
CA GLN A 185 2.76 -7.65 -3.42
C GLN A 185 1.92 -8.94 -3.49
N ARG A 186 0.63 -8.88 -3.13
CA ARG A 186 -0.26 -10.06 -3.11
C ARG A 186 -1.01 -10.31 -4.41
N GLN A 187 -1.48 -9.25 -5.08
CA GLN A 187 -2.31 -9.34 -6.29
C GLN A 187 -1.47 -9.22 -7.56
N ALA A 188 -0.56 -8.25 -7.62
CA ALA A 188 0.33 -8.05 -8.78
C ALA A 188 1.67 -8.80 -8.64
N LEU A 189 1.89 -9.51 -7.53
CA LEU A 189 3.09 -10.32 -7.25
C LEU A 189 4.43 -9.56 -7.34
N LEU A 190 4.39 -8.23 -7.22
CA LEU A 190 5.58 -7.38 -7.31
C LEU A 190 6.52 -7.58 -6.11
N ARG A 191 7.82 -7.46 -6.35
CA ARG A 191 8.89 -7.66 -5.34
C ARG A 191 10.02 -6.64 -5.50
N GLY A 192 10.84 -6.51 -4.46
CA GLY A 192 12.07 -5.71 -4.49
C GLY A 192 11.87 -4.25 -4.89
N GLY A 193 12.77 -3.74 -5.74
CA GLY A 193 12.72 -2.36 -6.23
C GLY A 193 11.45 -2.03 -7.04
N TRP A 194 10.93 -2.97 -7.82
CA TRP A 194 9.69 -2.78 -8.58
C TRP A 194 8.48 -2.60 -7.68
N LEU A 195 8.39 -3.36 -6.58
CA LEU A 195 7.33 -3.16 -5.58
C LEU A 195 7.43 -1.76 -4.94
N ALA A 196 8.64 -1.31 -4.60
CA ALA A 196 8.84 0.03 -4.04
C ALA A 196 8.45 1.13 -5.03
N LEU A 197 8.94 1.06 -6.28
CA LEU A 197 8.61 2.01 -7.34
C LEU A 197 7.10 2.08 -7.58
N CYS A 198 6.45 0.95 -7.85
CA CYS A 198 5.01 0.93 -8.12
C CYS A 198 4.17 1.37 -6.91
N THR A 199 4.63 1.14 -5.67
CA THR A 199 3.96 1.66 -4.47
C THR A 199 4.00 3.20 -4.46
N VAL A 200 5.18 3.79 -4.68
CA VAL A 200 5.34 5.26 -4.73
C VAL A 200 4.55 5.86 -5.89
N SER A 201 4.61 5.25 -7.08
CA SER A 201 3.82 5.70 -8.24
C SER A 201 2.32 5.66 -7.97
N PHE A 202 1.82 4.65 -7.25
CA PHE A 202 0.40 4.56 -6.91
C PHE A 202 -0.02 5.60 -5.87
N VAL A 203 0.80 5.85 -4.83
CA VAL A 203 0.58 6.96 -3.88
C VAL A 203 0.53 8.30 -4.62
N LEU A 204 1.52 8.58 -5.47
CA LEU A 204 1.57 9.85 -6.20
C LEU A 204 0.42 10.00 -7.21
N ALA A 205 0.06 8.93 -7.94
CA ALA A 205 -1.05 8.97 -8.89
C ALA A 205 -2.41 9.15 -8.22
N THR A 206 -2.61 8.55 -7.04
CA THR A 206 -3.85 8.72 -6.26
C THR A 206 -3.92 10.08 -5.56
N SER A 207 -2.80 10.61 -5.06
CA SER A 207 -2.72 12.00 -4.58
C SER A 207 -3.05 12.97 -5.72
N ALA A 208 -2.42 12.83 -6.90
CA ALA A 208 -2.70 13.67 -8.06
C ALA A 208 -4.15 13.57 -8.55
N LEU A 209 -4.78 12.38 -8.42
CA LEU A 209 -6.20 12.21 -8.73
C LEU A 209 -7.09 12.97 -7.74
N TYR A 210 -6.71 13.05 -6.45
CA TYR A 210 -7.44 13.83 -5.44
C TYR A 210 -7.41 15.32 -5.79
N GLU A 211 -6.22 15.90 -6.03
CA GLU A 211 -6.06 17.30 -6.46
C GLU A 211 -6.90 17.65 -7.70
N LEU A 212 -6.97 16.72 -8.66
CA LEU A 212 -7.75 16.91 -9.88
C LEU A 212 -9.26 16.89 -9.60
N LEU A 213 -9.73 16.08 -8.64
CA LEU A 213 -11.12 16.08 -8.19
C LEU A 213 -11.46 17.36 -7.42
N GLU A 214 -10.54 17.88 -6.61
CA GLU A 214 -10.70 19.15 -5.91
C GLU A 214 -10.73 20.34 -6.87
N TRP A 215 -9.80 20.39 -7.83
CA TRP A 215 -9.82 21.40 -8.88
C TRP A 215 -11.13 21.38 -9.69
N ILE A 216 -11.61 20.20 -10.09
CA ILE A 216 -12.91 20.04 -10.76
C ILE A 216 -14.05 20.48 -9.84
N GLY A 217 -14.04 20.06 -8.57
CA GLY A 217 -15.03 20.46 -7.57
C GLY A 217 -15.10 21.98 -7.44
N GLY A 218 -13.98 22.64 -7.20
CA GLY A 218 -13.86 24.09 -7.11
C GLY A 218 -14.22 24.84 -8.39
N GLN A 219 -14.03 24.26 -9.57
CA GLN A 219 -14.38 24.91 -10.84
C GLN A 219 -15.89 24.87 -11.15
N TYR A 220 -16.64 23.89 -10.61
CA TYR A 220 -18.04 23.64 -10.98
C TYR A 220 -19.04 23.72 -9.80
N LEU A 221 -18.58 23.70 -8.54
CA LEU A 221 -19.40 23.97 -7.35
C LEU A 221 -19.31 25.47 -7.03
N GLY A 222 -20.25 26.27 -7.57
CA GLY A 222 -20.16 27.74 -7.65
C GLY A 222 -19.64 28.52 -6.42
N ASP A 223 -18.99 29.64 -6.73
CA ASP A 223 -18.19 30.59 -5.92
C ASP A 223 -18.10 30.34 -4.39
N ASP A 224 -19.20 30.47 -3.65
CA ASP A 224 -19.21 30.29 -2.18
C ASP A 224 -18.78 28.88 -1.73
N ARG A 225 -19.09 27.86 -2.53
CA ARG A 225 -18.78 26.45 -2.22
C ARG A 225 -17.39 26.05 -2.70
N ALA A 226 -16.96 26.62 -3.84
CA ALA A 226 -15.62 26.45 -4.38
C ALA A 226 -14.56 26.88 -3.36
N GLN A 227 -14.70 28.06 -2.77
CA GLN A 227 -13.72 28.63 -1.83
C GLN A 227 -13.66 27.86 -0.49
N ALA A 228 -14.77 27.24 -0.07
CA ALA A 228 -14.81 26.44 1.15
C ALA A 228 -14.09 25.09 0.96
N PHE A 229 -14.41 24.38 -0.13
CA PHE A 229 -13.89 23.04 -0.41
C PHE A 229 -12.44 23.05 -0.89
N LEU A 230 -12.06 23.96 -1.80
CA LEU A 230 -10.70 23.99 -2.37
C LEU A 230 -9.58 24.12 -1.34
N ALA A 231 -9.87 24.62 -0.13
CA ALA A 231 -8.92 24.87 0.98
C ALA A 231 -7.63 25.67 0.63
N THR A 232 -7.49 26.15 -0.62
CA THR A 232 -6.25 26.67 -1.21
C THR A 232 -5.69 27.91 -0.54
N GLN A 233 -6.49 28.63 0.28
CA GLN A 233 -6.02 29.76 1.10
C GLN A 233 -5.09 30.74 0.34
N GLN A 234 -5.38 30.97 -0.95
CA GLN A 234 -4.60 31.80 -1.89
C GLN A 234 -3.15 31.33 -2.18
N ASP A 235 -2.84 30.04 -2.03
CA ASP A 235 -1.57 29.42 -2.43
C ASP A 235 -1.71 28.78 -3.84
N PRO A 236 -1.13 29.36 -4.90
CA PRO A 236 -1.24 28.83 -6.27
C PRO A 236 -0.42 27.55 -6.50
N TRP A 237 0.33 27.09 -5.50
CA TRP A 237 1.17 25.90 -5.55
C TRP A 237 0.72 24.80 -4.58
N ASP A 238 -0.51 24.86 -4.06
CA ASP A 238 -1.01 23.92 -3.04
C ASP A 238 -0.89 22.47 -3.53
N ALA A 239 -1.63 22.12 -4.57
CA ALA A 239 -1.63 20.78 -5.14
C ALA A 239 -0.23 20.19 -5.42
N GLN A 240 0.72 21.02 -5.87
CA GLN A 240 2.10 20.57 -6.09
C GLN A 240 2.85 20.29 -4.78
N LYS A 241 2.60 21.07 -3.72
CA LYS A 241 3.16 20.85 -2.37
C LYS A 241 2.51 19.65 -1.70
N ASP A 242 1.21 19.48 -1.85
CA ASP A 242 0.42 18.41 -1.25
C ASP A 242 0.75 17.05 -1.89
N MET A 243 0.82 16.97 -3.22
CA MET A 243 1.42 15.82 -3.93
C MET A 243 2.89 15.55 -3.51
N ALA A 244 3.70 16.59 -3.32
CA ALA A 244 5.10 16.43 -2.92
C ALA A 244 5.24 15.90 -1.47
N LEU A 245 4.32 16.26 -0.57
CA LEU A 245 4.29 15.74 0.80
C LEU A 245 3.80 14.29 0.87
N ALA A 246 2.80 13.93 0.05
CA ALA A 246 2.41 12.52 -0.13
C ALA A 246 3.57 11.66 -0.66
N LEU A 247 4.32 12.17 -1.64
CA LEU A 247 5.55 11.53 -2.12
C LEU A 247 6.62 11.40 -1.00
N LEU A 248 6.87 12.48 -0.25
CA LEU A 248 7.87 12.49 0.82
C LEU A 248 7.54 11.49 1.93
N GLY A 249 6.28 11.44 2.37
CA GLY A 249 5.79 10.47 3.35
C GLY A 249 5.99 9.03 2.87
N ALA A 250 5.67 8.75 1.61
CA ALA A 250 5.84 7.42 1.04
C ALA A 250 7.30 6.97 0.96
N LEU A 251 8.19 7.87 0.54
CA LEU A 251 9.63 7.63 0.52
C LEU A 251 10.19 7.38 1.93
N PHE A 252 9.73 8.15 2.93
CA PHE A 252 10.13 7.99 4.33
C PHE A 252 9.70 6.63 4.91
N THR A 253 8.45 6.21 4.70
CA THR A 253 7.97 4.89 5.16
C THR A 253 8.74 3.75 4.48
N LEU A 254 9.05 3.85 3.19
CA LEU A 254 9.86 2.84 2.50
C LEU A 254 11.32 2.80 3.00
N LEU A 255 11.91 3.96 3.32
CA LEU A 255 13.25 4.07 3.90
C LEU A 255 13.32 3.39 5.28
N ILE A 256 12.35 3.64 6.16
CA ILE A 256 12.23 2.96 7.46
C ILE A 256 12.13 1.44 7.28
N GLN A 257 11.25 0.97 6.38
CA GLN A 257 11.10 -0.46 6.12
C GLN A 257 12.39 -1.11 5.59
N TRP A 258 13.15 -0.40 4.76
CA TRP A 258 14.43 -0.87 4.21
C TRP A 258 15.49 -1.05 5.30
N PHE A 259 15.67 -0.06 6.18
CA PHE A 259 16.59 -0.17 7.32
C PHE A 259 16.15 -1.24 8.33
N GLY A 260 14.85 -1.30 8.66
CA GLY A 260 14.30 -2.33 9.56
C GLY A 260 14.51 -3.75 9.04
N SER A 261 14.32 -3.96 7.74
CA SER A 261 14.54 -5.27 7.10
C SER A 261 16.01 -5.70 7.15
N ARG A 262 16.95 -4.78 6.92
CA ARG A 262 18.40 -5.06 7.01
C ARG A 262 18.82 -5.49 8.42
N LYS A 263 18.29 -4.84 9.46
CA LYS A 263 18.58 -5.15 10.87
C LYS A 263 18.10 -6.54 11.29
N LEU A 264 17.01 -7.04 10.68
CA LEU A 264 16.48 -8.38 10.90
C LEU A 264 17.23 -9.46 10.10
N TRP A 265 17.77 -9.13 8.92
CA TRP A 265 18.56 -10.06 8.11
C TRP A 265 19.94 -10.32 8.72
N GLY A 266 20.61 -9.28 9.24
CA GLY A 266 21.90 -9.39 9.94
C GLY A 266 21.88 -10.22 11.24
N ARG A 267 20.72 -10.71 11.68
CA ARG A 267 20.55 -11.60 12.85
C ARG A 267 20.18 -13.05 12.50
N ARG A 268 20.06 -13.42 11.21
CA ARG A 268 19.63 -14.77 10.78
C ARG A 268 20.54 -15.41 9.74
N VAL A 269 21.83 -15.49 10.03
CA VAL A 269 22.70 -16.56 9.52
C VAL A 269 23.67 -16.98 10.62
N VAL A 270 23.22 -17.90 11.47
CA VAL A 270 24.11 -18.82 12.19
C VAL A 270 23.65 -20.20 11.75
N CYS A 271 24.37 -20.79 10.80
CA CYS A 271 24.17 -22.20 10.49
C CYS A 271 24.64 -22.99 11.70
N VAL A 272 23.72 -23.67 12.38
CA VAL A 272 24.10 -24.71 13.34
C VAL A 272 24.58 -25.88 12.49
N GLU A 273 25.88 -26.09 12.48
CA GLU A 273 26.49 -27.21 11.76
C GLU A 273 26.36 -28.46 12.64
N ASP A 274 25.36 -29.29 12.32
CA ASP A 274 25.11 -30.57 12.97
C ASP A 274 26.30 -31.52 12.70
N ARG A 275 27.26 -31.50 13.63
CA ARG A 275 28.32 -32.50 13.71
C ARG A 275 27.73 -33.80 14.25
N HIS A 276 27.17 -34.61 13.35
CA HIS A 276 27.01 -36.03 13.58
C HIS A 276 28.41 -36.67 13.65
N GLY A 277 28.74 -37.21 14.83
CA GLY A 277 29.82 -38.16 15.06
C GLY A 277 29.26 -39.54 15.38
#